data_AF-A0AA36MXU5-F1
#
_entry.id   AF-A0AA36MXU5-F1
#
_cell.length_a   1.000
_cell.length_b   1.000
_cell.length_c   1.000
_cell.angle_alpha   90.00
_cell.angle_beta   90.00
_cell.angle_gamma   90.00
#
_symmetry.space_group_name_H-M   'P 1'
#
loop_
_entity.id
_entity.type
_entity.pdbx_description
1 polymer ?
#
loop_
_entity_poly.entity_id
_entity_poly.type
_entity_poly.pdbx_seq_one_letter_code
_entity_poly.pdbx_strand_id
1 'polypeptide(L)'
;MDASSDVPQLWVALTPEQWNALDTGALPDENSGRFGLRTTAAEALDRAQFFMDWTKEGPKNQYPHSVFTVCQVHLTTLGYVKKMEGNVLQKMDKPGEYRWWGALKREESDEQGRLLFRVSESAAEIM
;
A
#
# COMPACT_ATOMS: atom_id res chain seq x y z
N MET A 1 -31.48 1.07 1.13
CA MET A 1 -30.29 0.47 0.50
C MET A 1 -29.19 0.57 1.53
N ASP A 2 -28.91 -0.53 2.22
CA ASP A 2 -27.79 -0.60 3.17
C ASP A 2 -26.49 -0.50 2.38
N ALA A 3 -25.84 0.66 2.47
CA ALA A 3 -24.42 0.73 2.16
C ALA A 3 -23.69 0.12 3.35
N SER A 4 -23.54 -1.22 3.36
CA SER A 4 -22.40 -1.81 4.08
C SER A 4 -21.18 -1.26 3.35
N SER A 5 -20.59 -0.21 3.92
CA SER A 5 -19.36 0.39 3.43
C SER A 5 -18.21 -0.47 3.94
N ASP A 6 -18.13 -1.69 3.43
CA ASP A 6 -17.01 -2.57 3.71
C ASP A 6 -15.75 -1.89 3.19
N VAL A 7 -14.90 -1.48 4.12
CA VAL A 7 -13.60 -0.90 3.81
C VAL A 7 -12.83 -1.95 3.01
N PRO A 8 -12.30 -1.61 1.81
CA PRO A 8 -11.61 -2.59 0.99
C PRO A 8 -10.39 -3.11 1.74
N GLN A 9 -10.16 -4.41 1.67
CA GLN A 9 -8.89 -4.98 2.06
C GLN A 9 -7.82 -4.55 1.05
N LEU A 10 -6.78 -3.87 1.52
CA LEU A 10 -5.72 -3.35 0.66
C LEU A 10 -4.37 -3.95 1.02
N TRP A 11 -3.57 -4.14 -0.01
CA TRP A 11 -2.26 -4.77 0.01
C TRP A 11 -1.22 -3.87 -0.64
N VAL A 12 -0.01 -3.86 -0.09
CA VAL A 12 1.14 -3.14 -0.63
C VAL A 12 2.37 -4.03 -0.50
N ALA A 13 3.20 -4.08 -1.54
CA ALA A 13 4.50 -4.71 -1.48
C ALA A 13 5.56 -3.62 -1.27
N LEU A 14 6.38 -3.77 -0.24
CA LEU A 14 7.38 -2.80 0.18
C LEU A 14 8.77 -3.36 -0.04
N THR A 15 9.72 -2.51 -0.44
CA THR A 15 11.14 -2.89 -0.39
C THR A 15 11.60 -3.08 1.06
N PRO A 16 12.74 -3.74 1.32
CA PRO A 16 13.25 -3.91 2.68
C PRO A 16 13.50 -2.56 3.38
N GLU A 17 13.96 -1.56 2.62
CA GLU A 17 14.16 -0.20 3.12
C GLU A 17 12.82 0.44 3.54
N GLN A 18 11.80 0.37 2.69
CA GLN A 18 10.46 0.90 3.01
C GLN A 18 9.84 0.19 4.20
N TRP A 19 9.98 -1.14 4.29
CA TRP A 19 9.48 -1.91 5.43
C TRP A 19 10.12 -1.48 6.76
N ASN A 20 11.44 -1.30 6.76
CA ASN A 20 12.19 -0.85 7.94
C ASN A 20 11.89 0.61 8.30
N ALA A 21 11.48 1.42 7.32
CA ALA A 21 11.14 2.84 7.51
C ALA A 21 9.70 3.09 7.98
N LEU A 22 8.84 2.07 8.11
CA LEU A 22 7.43 2.27 8.48
C LEU A 22 7.24 2.99 9.83
N ASP A 23 8.15 2.83 10.78
CA ASP A 23 8.01 3.46 12.11
C ASP A 23 8.32 4.97 12.07
N THR A 24 9.12 5.42 11.10
CA THR A 24 9.45 6.84 10.86
C THR A 24 8.66 7.46 9.72
N GLY A 25 8.04 6.64 8.87
CA GLY A 25 7.29 7.04 7.68
C GLY A 25 8.03 6.64 6.40
N ALA A 26 7.67 5.48 5.85
CA ALA A 26 8.22 4.99 4.59
C ALA A 26 7.79 5.89 3.43
N LEU A 27 8.75 6.32 2.62
CA LEU A 27 8.47 7.11 1.42
C LEU A 27 8.24 6.22 0.20
N PRO A 28 7.33 6.61 -0.70
CA PRO A 28 7.16 5.91 -1.96
C PRO A 28 8.39 6.13 -2.86
N ASP A 29 8.49 5.32 -3.92
CA ASP A 29 9.49 5.54 -4.97
C ASP A 29 9.37 6.96 -5.56
N GLU A 30 10.50 7.66 -5.68
CA GLU A 30 10.56 9.07 -6.08
C GLU A 30 9.97 9.33 -7.47
N ASN A 31 10.08 8.38 -8.40
CA ASN A 31 9.54 8.53 -9.76
C ASN A 31 8.02 8.47 -9.77
N SER A 32 7.43 7.74 -8.82
CA SER A 32 5.97 7.57 -8.72
C SER A 32 5.31 8.58 -7.78
N GLY A 33 6.00 8.98 -6.71
CA GLY A 33 5.47 9.78 -5.61
C GLY A 33 4.36 9.10 -4.79
N ARG A 34 4.11 7.79 -4.98
CA ARG A 34 3.00 7.06 -4.36
C ARG A 34 3.25 5.57 -4.19
N PHE A 35 2.58 4.94 -3.23
CA PHE A 35 2.46 3.48 -3.19
C PHE A 35 1.26 3.01 -4.03
N GLY A 36 1.45 1.89 -4.74
CA GLY A 36 0.38 1.23 -5.49
C GLY A 36 -0.29 0.15 -4.62
N LEU A 37 -1.49 0.42 -4.11
CA LEU A 37 -2.24 -0.53 -3.29
C LEU A 37 -3.17 -1.37 -4.17
N ARG A 38 -3.36 -2.64 -3.79
CA ARG A 38 -4.20 -3.62 -4.51
C ARG A 38 -5.13 -4.37 -3.59
N THR A 39 -6.18 -4.98 -4.14
CA THR A 39 -7.12 -5.80 -3.38
C THR A 39 -6.62 -7.21 -3.10
N THR A 40 -5.53 -7.63 -3.74
CA THR A 40 -4.87 -8.93 -3.49
C THR A 40 -3.37 -8.77 -3.28
N ALA A 41 -2.78 -9.70 -2.52
CA ALA A 41 -1.34 -9.76 -2.25
C ALA A 41 -0.50 -9.94 -3.54
N ALA A 42 -0.92 -10.86 -4.41
CA ALA A 42 -0.22 -11.16 -5.67
C ALA A 42 -0.18 -9.94 -6.59
N GLU A 43 -1.31 -9.23 -6.77
CA GLU A 43 -1.33 -8.03 -7.60
C GLU A 43 -0.47 -6.90 -7.01
N ALA A 44 -0.38 -6.79 -5.67
CA ALA A 44 0.47 -5.79 -5.02
C ALA A 44 1.95 -6.07 -5.31
N LEU A 45 2.34 -7.34 -5.27
CA LEU A 45 3.69 -7.81 -5.55
C LEU A 45 4.07 -7.61 -7.02
N ASP A 46 3.23 -8.08 -7.95
CA ASP A 46 3.41 -7.87 -9.40
C ASP A 46 3.54 -6.37 -9.71
N ARG A 47 2.74 -5.55 -9.01
CA ARG A 47 2.78 -4.10 -9.21
C ARG A 47 4.08 -3.47 -8.72
N ALA A 48 4.57 -3.88 -7.56
CA ALA A 48 5.84 -3.38 -7.04
C ALA A 48 7.01 -3.81 -7.91
N GLN A 49 7.06 -5.08 -8.32
CA GLN A 49 8.07 -5.55 -9.26
C GLN A 49 8.01 -4.76 -10.57
N PHE A 50 6.82 -4.62 -11.18
CA PHE A 50 6.66 -3.88 -12.42
C PHE A 50 7.22 -2.46 -12.30
N PHE A 51 6.97 -1.75 -11.20
CA PHE A 51 7.49 -0.39 -11.03
C PHE A 51 9.02 -0.34 -10.85
N MET A 52 9.57 -1.25 -10.04
CA MET A 52 11.00 -1.24 -9.72
C MET A 52 11.87 -1.77 -10.87
N ASP A 53 11.37 -2.75 -11.62
CA ASP A 53 12.08 -3.31 -12.77
C ASP A 53 11.92 -2.46 -14.04
N TRP A 54 10.92 -1.56 -14.09
CA TRP A 54 10.65 -0.79 -15.30
C TRP A 54 11.79 0.19 -15.60
N THR A 55 12.32 0.08 -16.82
CA THR A 55 13.21 1.08 -17.40
C THR A 55 12.73 1.46 -18.80
N LYS A 56 13.25 2.57 -19.34
CA LYS A 56 12.97 2.99 -20.73
C LYS A 56 13.35 1.92 -21.77
N GLU A 57 14.27 1.02 -21.43
CA GLU A 57 14.79 -0.04 -22.28
C GLU A 57 14.03 -1.38 -22.12
N GLY A 58 13.07 -1.44 -21.19
CA GLY A 58 12.35 -2.66 -20.80
C GLY A 58 12.65 -3.09 -19.35
N PRO A 59 11.95 -4.12 -18.84
CA PRO A 59 12.16 -4.62 -17.49
C PRO A 59 13.54 -5.27 -17.34
N LYS A 60 14.31 -4.89 -16.29
CA LYS A 60 15.67 -5.41 -16.06
C LYS A 60 15.73 -6.68 -15.18
N ASN A 61 14.60 -7.15 -14.65
CA ASN A 61 14.50 -8.32 -13.77
C ASN A 61 15.48 -8.27 -12.57
N GLN A 62 15.71 -7.09 -12.00
CA GLN A 62 16.64 -6.87 -10.89
C GLN A 62 15.95 -7.03 -9.52
N TYR A 63 14.62 -6.97 -9.49
CA TYR A 63 13.83 -7.05 -8.27
C TYR A 63 12.95 -8.31 -8.26
N PRO A 64 13.49 -9.49 -7.89
CA PRO A 64 12.67 -10.68 -7.77
C PRO A 64 11.63 -10.51 -6.64
N HIS A 65 10.47 -11.16 -6.79
CA HIS A 65 9.38 -11.14 -5.80
C HIS A 65 9.85 -11.33 -4.35
N SER A 66 10.84 -12.19 -4.12
CA SER A 66 11.40 -12.51 -2.81
C SER A 66 12.02 -11.33 -2.06
N VAL A 67 12.31 -10.21 -2.72
CA VAL A 67 12.88 -9.02 -2.05
C VAL A 67 11.82 -8.12 -1.42
N PHE A 68 10.53 -8.34 -1.73
CA PHE A 68 9.46 -7.50 -1.22
C PHE A 68 8.80 -8.12 0.01
N THR A 69 8.49 -7.27 1.00
CA THR A 69 7.58 -7.64 2.09
C THR A 69 6.16 -7.27 1.69
N VAL A 70 5.30 -8.27 1.51
CA VAL A 70 3.88 -8.06 1.19
C VAL A 70 3.11 -7.79 2.47
N CYS A 71 2.49 -6.62 2.53
CA CYS A 71 1.84 -6.09 3.71
C CYS A 71 0.35 -5.86 3.45
N GLN A 72 -0.46 -6.11 4.47
CA GLN A 72 -1.86 -5.71 4.49
C GLN A 72 -2.01 -4.36 5.19
N VAL A 73 -2.77 -3.45 4.58
CA VAL A 73 -3.17 -2.15 5.14
C VAL A 73 -4.59 -2.29 5.68
N HIS A 74 -4.70 -2.41 7.00
CA HIS A 74 -5.96 -2.51 7.72
C HIS A 74 -6.49 -1.12 8.01
N LEU A 75 -7.46 -0.67 7.22
CA LEU A 75 -8.13 0.62 7.42
C LEU A 75 -9.40 0.44 8.25
N THR A 76 -9.60 1.30 9.25
CA THR A 76 -10.92 1.44 9.88
C THR A 76 -11.85 2.23 8.96
N THR A 77 -13.17 2.17 9.17
CA THR A 77 -14.12 2.99 8.38
C THR A 77 -13.80 4.48 8.48
N LEU A 78 -13.46 4.96 9.68
CA LEU A 78 -13.02 6.33 9.91
C LEU A 78 -11.72 6.64 9.17
N GLY A 79 -10.74 5.74 9.23
CA GLY A 79 -9.47 5.89 8.54
C GLY A 79 -9.65 5.97 7.03
N TYR A 80 -10.45 5.07 6.44
CA TYR A 80 -10.74 5.09 5.01
C TYR A 80 -11.32 6.43 4.57
N VAL A 81 -12.36 6.92 5.25
CA VAL A 81 -12.99 8.22 4.92
C VAL A 81 -11.98 9.37 5.05
N LYS A 82 -11.29 9.47 6.19
CA LYS A 82 -10.30 10.55 6.42
C LYS A 82 -9.17 10.54 5.39
N LYS A 83 -8.64 9.36 5.04
CA LYS A 83 -7.56 9.25 4.06
C LYS A 83 -8.02 9.59 2.64
N MET A 84 -9.25 9.22 2.28
CA MET A 84 -9.86 9.61 1.00
C MET A 84 -10.08 11.13 0.92
N GLU A 85 -10.70 11.73 1.94
CA GLU A 85 -10.95 13.19 1.99
C GLU A 85 -9.64 14.01 2.01
N GLY A 86 -8.61 13.50 2.68
CA GLY A 86 -7.28 14.12 2.73
C GLY A 86 -6.43 13.91 1.48
N ASN A 87 -6.94 13.25 0.44
CA ASN A 87 -6.19 12.85 -0.77
C ASN A 87 -4.94 12.00 -0.51
N VAL A 88 -4.88 11.35 0.66
CA VAL A 88 -3.81 10.40 1.00
C VAL A 88 -4.12 9.05 0.34
N LEU A 89 -5.36 8.58 0.42
CA LEU A 89 -5.82 7.39 -0.28
C LEU A 89 -6.68 7.82 -1.48
N GLN A 90 -6.43 7.24 -2.65
CA GLN A 90 -7.22 7.52 -3.84
C GLN A 90 -7.61 6.22 -4.53
N LYS A 91 -8.91 6.01 -4.74
CA LYS A 91 -9.43 4.94 -5.58
C LYS A 91 -9.27 5.32 -7.05
N MET A 92 -8.82 4.39 -7.87
CA MET A 92 -8.65 4.60 -9.31
C MET A 92 -9.85 4.07 -10.11
N ASP A 93 -9.96 4.49 -11.36
CA ASP A 93 -11.01 4.04 -12.28
C ASP A 93 -10.97 2.53 -12.52
N LYS A 94 -9.76 1.93 -12.51
CA LYS A 94 -9.60 0.49 -12.61
C LYS A 94 -9.97 -0.18 -11.28
N PRO A 95 -10.89 -1.15 -11.28
CA PRO A 95 -11.26 -1.88 -10.07
C PRO A 95 -10.05 -2.51 -9.37
N GLY A 96 -10.06 -2.48 -8.04
CA GLY A 96 -8.99 -3.04 -7.21
C GLY A 96 -7.72 -2.18 -7.12
N GLU A 97 -7.65 -1.04 -7.82
CA GLU A 97 -6.47 -0.17 -7.80
C GLU A 97 -6.66 1.05 -6.90
N TYR A 98 -5.70 1.22 -5.98
CA TYR A 98 -5.64 2.35 -5.06
C TYR A 98 -4.25 2.98 -5.07
N ARG A 99 -4.17 4.26 -4.69
CA ARG A 99 -2.92 5.01 -4.54
C ARG A 99 -2.83 5.53 -3.12
N TRP A 100 -1.67 5.35 -2.49
CA TRP A 100 -1.33 6.04 -1.24
C TRP A 100 -0.29 7.11 -1.51
N TRP A 101 -0.61 8.35 -1.24
CA TRP A 101 0.26 9.51 -1.44
C TRP A 101 0.96 9.90 -0.14
N GLY A 102 2.23 10.28 -0.25
CA GLY A 102 3.06 10.64 0.89
C GLY A 102 3.51 9.43 1.72
N ALA A 103 3.98 9.71 2.94
CA ALA A 103 4.57 8.70 3.80
C ALA A 103 3.53 7.66 4.27
N LEU A 104 3.92 6.39 4.27
CA LEU A 104 3.17 5.31 4.90
C LEU A 104 3.80 4.96 6.25
N LYS A 105 2.98 4.92 7.30
CA LYS A 105 3.43 4.57 8.66
C LYS A 105 3.00 3.17 9.04
N ARG A 106 3.65 2.58 10.05
CA ARG A 106 3.23 1.31 10.67
C ARG A 106 1.79 1.37 11.15
N GLU A 107 1.42 2.46 11.78
CA GLU A 107 0.07 2.75 12.22
C GLU A 107 -0.13 4.26 12.36
N GLU A 108 -1.38 4.69 12.35
CA GLU A 108 -1.75 6.07 12.62
C GLU A 108 -3.07 6.12 13.38
N SER A 109 -3.12 7.00 14.36
CA SER A 109 -4.34 7.35 15.11
C SER A 109 -4.62 8.84 14.95
N ASP A 110 -5.88 9.23 15.13
CA ASP A 110 -6.24 10.65 15.17
C ASP A 110 -5.91 11.30 16.53
N GLU A 111 -6.21 12.59 16.64
CA GLU A 111 -5.96 13.40 17.85
C GLU A 111 -6.67 12.87 19.11
N GLN A 112 -7.71 12.04 18.95
CA GLN A 112 -8.44 11.41 20.05
C GLN A 112 -7.90 10.01 20.38
N GLY A 113 -6.81 9.58 19.72
CA GLY A 113 -6.21 8.26 19.90
C GLY A 113 -6.95 7.13 19.19
N ARG A 114 -7.91 7.43 18.29
CA ARG A 114 -8.64 6.40 17.55
C ARG A 114 -7.82 5.93 16.37
N LEU A 115 -7.62 4.62 16.26
CA LEU A 115 -6.88 4.01 15.16
C LEU A 115 -7.54 4.31 13.81
N LEU A 116 -6.75 4.82 12.87
CA LEU A 116 -7.16 5.06 11.48
C LEU A 116 -6.74 3.91 10.59
N PHE A 117 -5.49 3.47 10.70
CA PHE A 117 -5.00 2.31 9.98
C PHE A 117 -3.80 1.67 10.65
N ARG A 118 -3.52 0.43 10.26
CA ARG A 118 -2.31 -0.32 10.62
C ARG A 118 -1.80 -1.12 9.44
N VAL A 119 -0.48 -1.23 9.32
CA VAL A 119 0.21 -2.09 8.36
C VAL A 119 0.72 -3.32 9.11
N SER A 120 0.34 -4.51 8.63
CA SER A 120 0.89 -5.77 9.12
C SER A 120 1.60 -6.50 7.99
N GLU A 121 2.67 -7.20 8.32
CA GLU A 121 3.19 -8.24 7.44
C GLU A 121 2.11 -9.31 7.26
N SER A 122 1.98 -9.83 6.05
CA SER A 122 1.17 -11.02 5.83
C SER A 122 2.08 -12.23 5.77
N ALA A 123 1.75 -13.26 6.55
CA ALA A 123 2.26 -14.62 6.33
C ALA A 123 1.59 -15.25 5.09
N ALA A 124 1.44 -14.49 4.00
CA ALA A 124 1.03 -15.09 2.75
C ALA A 124 2.24 -15.91 2.30
N GLU A 125 2.20 -17.21 2.54
CA GLU A 125 3.05 -18.16 1.83
C GLU A 125 2.87 -17.85 0.34
N ILE A 126 3.84 -17.15 -0.24
CA ILE A 126 3.95 -16.99 -1.68
C ILE A 126 4.42 -18.37 -2.15
N MET A 127 3.46 -19.29 -2.30
CA MET A 127 3.63 -20.61 -2.91
C MET A 127 3.77 -20.48 -4.42
#